data_AF-A0A352SL04-F1
#
_entry.id   AF-A0A352SL04-F1
#
_cell.length_a   1.000
_cell.length_b   1.000
_cell.length_c   1.000
_cell.angle_alpha   90.00
_cell.angle_beta   90.00
_cell.angle_gamma   90.00
#
_symmetry.space_group_name_H-M   'P 1'
#
loop_
_entity.id
_entity.type
_entity.pdbx_description
1 polymer ?
#
loop_
_entity_poly.entity_id
_entity_poly.type
_entity_poly.pdbx_seq_one_letter_code
_entity_poly.pdbx_strand_id
1 'polypeptide(L)'
;RCIYGSTKGAWSFCTGGDQTVRGEHGYEGEDGVHRLNILDVQRHIRFMPKVVIAVVPGWAAGGGHSLHVVCDLTLASQEHARFKQTDADVASFDGGYGSALLARQVGQKRAREIFFLGRTYSADEAVEMGMVNASIPHDELEQNAVEWAREILSKSPTSIRMLKFAFNAVDDGMVGQQVFSGEATRLAYTQDEAVEGRDAFKEKRKPDYRRFPWRPL
;
A
#
# COMPACT_ATOMS: atom_id res chain seq x y z
N ARG A 1 0.78 3.90 11.66
CA ARG A 1 0.78 3.08 12.89
C ARG A 1 -0.59 2.43 12.98
N CYS A 2 -0.73 1.18 12.54
CA CYS A 2 -1.92 0.38 12.86
C CYS A 2 -1.74 -0.15 14.28
N ILE A 3 -2.77 -0.01 15.11
CA ILE A 3 -2.72 -0.16 16.56
C ILE A 3 -2.76 -1.64 16.93
N TYR A 4 -1.84 -2.03 17.82
CA TYR A 4 -1.69 -3.39 18.36
C TYR A 4 -2.84 -3.69 19.32
N GLY A 5 -3.58 -4.77 19.06
CA GLY A 5 -4.52 -5.36 20.00
C GLY A 5 -4.13 -6.80 20.31
N SER A 6 -3.61 -7.05 21.51
CA SER A 6 -3.51 -8.41 22.08
C SER A 6 -4.89 -8.76 22.63
N THR A 7 -5.60 -9.69 21.99
CA THR A 7 -6.72 -10.38 22.64
C THR A 7 -6.20 -11.72 23.15
N LYS A 8 -6.23 -11.91 24.47
CA LYS A 8 -5.95 -13.18 25.16
C LYS A 8 -4.56 -13.79 24.92
N GLY A 9 -3.50 -12.97 24.90
CA GLY A 9 -2.12 -13.46 24.78
C GLY A 9 -1.72 -13.92 23.38
N ALA A 10 -2.58 -13.69 22.38
CA ALA A 10 -2.25 -13.84 20.97
C ALA A 10 -2.07 -12.46 20.33
N TRP A 11 -0.96 -12.30 19.60
CA TRP A 11 -0.70 -11.10 18.83
C TRP A 11 -1.44 -11.13 17.49
N SER A 12 -1.99 -10.00 17.08
CA SER A 12 -2.67 -9.86 15.80
C SER A 12 -2.36 -8.51 15.18
N PHE A 13 -2.11 -8.51 13.87
CA PHE A 13 -2.11 -7.32 13.05
C PHE A 13 -3.55 -6.97 12.65
N CYS A 14 -4.20 -7.89 11.95
CA CYS A 14 -5.57 -7.77 11.49
C CYS A 14 -6.04 -9.14 10.97
N THR A 15 -7.24 -9.58 11.38
CA THR A 15 -7.84 -10.85 10.94
C THR A 15 -8.89 -10.67 9.84
N GLY A 16 -8.92 -9.51 9.19
CA GLY A 16 -9.86 -9.20 8.12
C GLY A 16 -11.21 -8.68 8.62
N GLY A 17 -12.21 -8.74 7.75
CA GLY A 17 -13.56 -8.27 8.06
C GLY A 17 -14.22 -9.14 9.12
N ASP A 18 -14.85 -8.50 10.10
CA ASP A 18 -15.57 -9.18 11.17
C ASP A 18 -16.77 -9.95 10.58
N GLN A 19 -16.70 -11.28 10.62
CA GLN A 19 -17.75 -12.13 10.06
C GLN A 19 -19.06 -12.04 10.84
N THR A 20 -19.07 -11.54 12.08
CA THR A 20 -20.29 -11.39 12.89
C THR A 20 -21.24 -10.32 12.35
N VAL A 21 -20.74 -9.39 11.53
CA VAL A 21 -21.50 -8.33 10.88
C VAL A 21 -21.57 -8.49 9.36
N ARG A 22 -21.17 -9.65 8.82
CA ARG A 22 -21.27 -9.93 7.39
C ARG A 22 -22.70 -10.35 7.04
N GLY A 23 -23.37 -9.53 6.22
CA GLY A 23 -24.70 -9.76 5.68
C GLY A 23 -24.68 -10.15 4.20
N GLU A 24 -25.84 -10.01 3.54
CA GLU A 24 -26.07 -10.45 2.16
C GLU A 24 -25.20 -9.74 1.11
N HIS A 25 -24.89 -8.45 1.32
CA HIS A 25 -24.19 -7.62 0.33
C HIS A 25 -22.85 -7.04 0.80
N GLY A 26 -22.35 -7.47 1.97
CA GLY A 26 -21.12 -6.94 2.56
C GLY A 26 -21.19 -6.91 4.08
N TYR A 27 -20.40 -6.02 4.69
CA TYR A 27 -20.38 -5.83 6.15
C TYR A 27 -21.36 -4.73 6.54
N GLU A 28 -22.31 -5.04 7.42
CA GLU A 28 -23.36 -4.14 7.88
C GLU A 28 -22.78 -3.12 8.88
N GLY A 29 -22.96 -1.83 8.59
CA GLY A 29 -22.65 -0.77 9.54
C GLY A 29 -23.79 -0.54 10.53
N GLU A 30 -23.55 0.27 11.57
CA GLU A 30 -24.56 0.61 12.58
C GLU A 30 -25.82 1.31 11.99
N ASP A 31 -25.71 1.86 10.78
CA ASP A 31 -26.79 2.47 10.01
C ASP A 31 -27.56 1.49 9.10
N GLY A 32 -27.27 0.18 9.19
CA GLY A 32 -27.87 -0.88 8.38
C GLY A 32 -27.35 -0.96 6.94
N VAL A 33 -26.36 -0.14 6.56
CA VAL A 33 -25.82 -0.13 5.20
C VAL A 33 -24.66 -1.13 5.06
N HIS A 34 -24.78 -2.05 4.11
CA HIS A 34 -23.73 -3.01 3.77
C HIS A 34 -22.57 -2.36 3.00
N ARG A 35 -21.33 -2.67 3.37
CA ARG A 35 -20.12 -2.03 2.82
C ARG A 35 -19.00 -3.02 2.48
N LEU A 36 -18.17 -2.59 1.53
CA LEU A 36 -16.82 -3.12 1.23
C LEU A 36 -15.81 -1.96 1.21
N ASN A 37 -15.96 -1.00 2.13
CA ASN A 37 -15.16 0.22 2.21
C ASN A 37 -13.67 -0.02 2.55
N ILE A 38 -13.29 -1.25 2.94
CA ILE A 38 -11.87 -1.62 3.01
C ILE A 38 -11.16 -1.41 1.66
N LEU A 39 -11.88 -1.49 0.54
CA LEU A 39 -11.34 -1.19 -0.79
C LEU A 39 -10.97 0.29 -0.94
N ASP A 40 -11.69 1.21 -0.28
CA ASP A 40 -11.32 2.63 -0.23
C ASP A 40 -10.06 2.84 0.60
N VAL A 41 -9.94 2.12 1.72
CA VAL A 41 -8.73 2.15 2.57
C VAL A 41 -7.51 1.63 1.80
N GLN A 42 -7.65 0.52 1.06
CA GLN A 42 -6.59 0.00 0.19
C GLN A 42 -6.14 1.05 -0.83
N ARG A 43 -7.09 1.70 -1.52
CA ARG A 43 -6.79 2.80 -2.46
C ARG A 43 -6.10 3.98 -1.77
N HIS A 44 -6.52 4.34 -0.57
CA HIS A 44 -5.94 5.44 0.18
C HIS A 44 -4.47 5.16 0.55
N ILE A 45 -4.16 3.96 1.04
CA ILE A 45 -2.79 3.50 1.30
C ILE A 45 -1.94 3.54 0.02
N ARG A 46 -2.49 3.00 -1.06
CA ARG A 46 -1.83 2.91 -2.37
C ARG A 46 -1.45 4.29 -2.93
N PHE A 47 -2.35 5.26 -2.86
CA PHE A 47 -2.22 6.54 -3.58
C PHE A 47 -1.74 7.72 -2.72
N MET A 48 -1.68 7.58 -1.38
CA MET A 48 -1.15 8.66 -0.56
C MET A 48 0.35 8.91 -0.84
N PRO A 49 0.83 10.16 -0.80
CA PRO A 49 2.22 10.51 -1.12
C PRO A 49 3.19 10.27 0.05
N LYS A 50 2.92 9.24 0.86
CA LYS A 50 3.69 8.85 2.03
C LYS A 50 3.93 7.35 1.98
N VAL A 51 5.08 6.92 2.48
CA VAL A 51 5.37 5.49 2.66
C VAL A 51 4.55 4.95 3.83
N VAL A 52 3.91 3.81 3.63
CA VAL A 52 3.13 3.08 4.61
C VAL A 52 3.84 1.76 4.91
N ILE A 53 4.25 1.58 6.16
CA ILE A 53 4.88 0.35 6.65
C ILE A 53 3.83 -0.44 7.45
N ALA A 54 3.52 -1.66 7.02
CA ALA A 54 2.83 -2.64 7.85
C ALA A 54 3.80 -3.19 8.89
N VAL A 55 3.41 -3.12 10.17
CA VAL A 55 4.19 -3.68 11.27
C VAL A 55 3.35 -4.81 11.87
N VAL A 56 3.76 -6.05 11.61
CA VAL A 56 2.94 -7.25 11.80
C VAL A 56 3.44 -8.02 13.04
N PRO A 57 2.86 -7.81 14.23
CA PRO A 57 3.26 -8.53 15.45
C PRO A 57 2.81 -9.98 15.51
N GLY A 58 1.92 -10.39 14.62
CA GLY A 58 1.06 -11.54 14.85
C GLY A 58 0.26 -11.93 13.62
N TRP A 59 -0.97 -12.41 13.83
CA TRP A 59 -1.85 -12.82 12.73
C TRP A 59 -2.17 -11.68 11.75
N ALA A 60 -1.83 -11.89 10.49
CA ALA A 60 -2.31 -11.13 9.34
C ALA A 60 -3.11 -12.09 8.44
N ALA A 61 -4.44 -12.09 8.61
CA ALA A 61 -5.33 -13.08 7.99
C ALA A 61 -6.45 -12.46 7.16
N GLY A 62 -6.86 -13.14 6.08
CA GLY A 62 -7.97 -12.71 5.22
C GLY A 62 -7.78 -11.29 4.67
N GLY A 63 -8.76 -10.41 4.87
CA GLY A 63 -8.63 -8.99 4.50
C GLY A 63 -7.47 -8.26 5.20
N GLY A 64 -7.04 -8.71 6.38
CA GLY A 64 -5.84 -8.21 7.06
C GLY A 64 -4.55 -8.67 6.40
N HIS A 65 -4.57 -9.83 5.74
CA HIS A 65 -3.49 -10.24 4.85
C HIS A 65 -3.40 -9.30 3.64
N SER A 66 -4.53 -9.07 2.94
CA SER A 66 -4.57 -8.11 1.82
C SER A 66 -4.15 -6.69 2.23
N LEU A 67 -4.37 -6.29 3.49
CA LEU A 67 -3.98 -4.99 4.00
C LEU A 67 -2.46 -4.83 4.16
N HIS A 68 -1.72 -5.87 4.55
CA HIS A 68 -0.25 -5.78 4.57
C HIS A 68 0.30 -5.77 3.14
N VAL A 69 -0.30 -6.55 2.23
CA VAL A 69 0.12 -6.64 0.82
C VAL A 69 0.07 -5.28 0.11
N VAL A 70 -0.91 -4.43 0.43
CA VAL A 70 -1.05 -3.10 -0.19
C VAL A 70 -0.16 -2.02 0.45
N CYS A 71 0.40 -2.26 1.63
CA CYS A 71 1.41 -1.37 2.21
C CYS A 71 2.67 -1.37 1.36
N ASP A 72 3.44 -0.28 1.40
CA ASP A 72 4.65 -0.17 0.59
C ASP A 72 5.76 -1.12 1.10
N LEU A 73 5.79 -1.36 2.42
CA LEU A 73 6.73 -2.23 3.10
C LEU A 73 6.04 -2.99 4.23
N THR A 74 6.57 -4.17 4.59
CA THR A 74 6.11 -4.99 5.72
C THR A 74 7.29 -5.45 6.57
N LEU A 75 7.20 -5.21 7.88
CA LEU A 75 8.08 -5.76 8.91
C LEU A 75 7.27 -6.71 9.79
N ALA A 76 7.83 -7.86 10.13
CA ALA A 76 7.09 -8.91 10.82
C ALA A 76 7.84 -9.42 12.05
N SER A 77 7.11 -9.70 13.14
CA SER A 77 7.65 -10.42 14.28
C SER A 77 8.03 -11.84 13.88
N GLN A 78 9.27 -12.21 14.13
CA GLN A 78 9.81 -13.53 13.80
C GLN A 78 9.05 -14.65 14.53
N GLU A 79 8.76 -14.45 15.81
CA GLU A 79 8.17 -15.44 16.70
C GLU A 79 6.67 -15.59 16.45
N HIS A 80 5.98 -14.48 16.24
CA HIS A 80 4.54 -14.41 16.37
C HIS A 80 3.80 -14.11 15.07
N ALA A 81 4.44 -13.50 14.06
CA ALA A 81 3.75 -13.18 12.82
C ALA A 81 3.33 -14.45 12.07
N ARG A 82 2.07 -14.48 11.64
CA ARG A 82 1.49 -15.59 10.87
C ARG A 82 0.65 -15.02 9.75
N PHE A 83 0.97 -15.40 8.52
CA PHE A 83 0.33 -14.95 7.29
C PHE A 83 -0.56 -16.05 6.75
N LYS A 84 -1.84 -15.76 6.53
CA LYS A 84 -2.81 -16.76 6.06
C LYS A 84 -3.91 -16.10 5.23
N GLN A 85 -4.18 -16.63 4.04
CA GLN A 85 -5.45 -16.34 3.38
C GLN A 85 -6.53 -17.33 3.81
N THR A 86 -7.71 -16.82 4.12
CA THR A 86 -8.89 -17.61 4.52
C THR A 86 -10.06 -17.36 3.57
N ASP A 87 -9.89 -16.50 2.57
CA ASP A 87 -10.95 -16.07 1.67
C ASP A 87 -11.73 -17.26 1.08
N ALA A 88 -11.03 -18.25 0.54
CA ALA A 88 -11.64 -19.45 -0.03
C ALA A 88 -12.38 -20.32 1.01
N ASP A 89 -11.92 -20.35 2.28
CA ASP A 89 -12.55 -21.11 3.36
C ASP A 89 -13.91 -20.51 3.76
N VAL A 90 -14.10 -19.19 3.60
CA VAL A 90 -15.30 -18.45 4.03
C VAL A 90 -16.12 -17.89 2.87
N ALA A 91 -15.96 -18.46 1.66
CA ALA A 91 -16.64 -18.01 0.44
C ALA A 91 -16.51 -16.48 0.22
N SER A 92 -15.28 -15.99 0.33
CA SER A 92 -14.84 -14.63 0.04
C SER A 92 -13.70 -14.69 -0.98
N PHE A 93 -13.28 -13.54 -1.51
CA PHE A 93 -12.06 -13.39 -2.29
C PHE A 93 -11.70 -11.90 -2.47
N ASP A 94 -10.43 -11.57 -2.29
CA ASP A 94 -9.84 -10.31 -2.76
C ASP A 94 -9.16 -10.52 -4.12
N GLY A 95 -9.93 -10.31 -5.19
CA GLY A 95 -9.47 -10.39 -6.59
C GLY A 95 -8.67 -9.17 -7.07
N GLY A 96 -8.44 -8.18 -6.20
CA GLY A 96 -7.75 -6.92 -6.51
C GLY A 96 -6.31 -6.95 -6.02
N TYR A 97 -5.96 -6.01 -5.13
CA TYR A 97 -4.62 -5.93 -4.56
C TYR A 97 -4.29 -7.16 -3.71
N GLY A 98 -5.26 -7.82 -3.07
CA GLY A 98 -5.01 -9.01 -2.26
C GLY A 98 -4.36 -10.16 -3.03
N SER A 99 -4.67 -10.32 -4.32
CA SER A 99 -4.18 -11.43 -5.15
C SER A 99 -3.27 -10.98 -6.29
N ALA A 100 -3.66 -10.00 -7.11
CA ALA A 100 -2.89 -9.59 -8.28
C ALA A 100 -1.58 -8.87 -7.89
N LEU A 101 -1.63 -7.98 -6.90
CA LEU A 101 -0.43 -7.31 -6.38
C LEU A 101 0.45 -8.28 -5.57
N LEU A 102 -0.14 -9.19 -4.79
CA LEU A 102 0.62 -10.27 -4.15
C LEU A 102 1.43 -11.06 -5.19
N ALA A 103 0.84 -11.38 -6.35
CA ALA A 103 1.56 -12.08 -7.41
C ALA A 103 2.72 -11.27 -8.04
N ARG A 104 2.74 -9.93 -7.91
CA ARG A 104 3.90 -9.10 -8.27
C ARG A 104 5.05 -9.22 -7.26
N GLN A 105 4.73 -9.51 -6.00
CA GLN A 105 5.68 -9.63 -4.90
C GLN A 105 6.28 -11.04 -4.83
N VAL A 106 5.43 -12.08 -4.78
CA VAL A 106 5.86 -13.48 -4.54
C VAL A 106 5.84 -14.36 -5.78
N GLY A 107 5.43 -13.82 -6.93
CA GLY A 107 5.24 -14.56 -8.17
C GLY A 107 3.95 -15.39 -8.21
N GLN A 108 3.56 -15.81 -9.41
CA GLN A 108 2.28 -16.47 -9.67
C GLN A 108 2.09 -17.80 -8.94
N LYS A 109 3.16 -18.59 -8.76
CA LYS A 109 3.07 -19.92 -8.12
C LYS A 109 2.74 -19.80 -6.63
N ARG A 110 3.47 -18.96 -5.91
CA ARG A 110 3.26 -18.73 -4.46
C ARG A 110 1.95 -18.01 -4.18
N ALA A 111 1.61 -16.98 -4.95
CA ALA A 111 0.33 -16.28 -4.76
C ALA A 111 -0.88 -17.21 -4.88
N ARG A 112 -0.87 -18.12 -5.86
CA ARG A 112 -1.92 -19.15 -6.03
C ARG A 112 -1.90 -20.17 -4.90
N GLU A 113 -0.72 -20.63 -4.46
CA GLU A 113 -0.59 -21.54 -3.31
C GLU A 113 -1.22 -20.93 -2.04
N ILE A 114 -0.91 -19.67 -1.75
CA ILE A 114 -1.44 -18.92 -0.59
C ILE A 114 -2.97 -18.90 -0.60
N PHE A 115 -3.59 -18.51 -1.73
CA PHE A 115 -5.04 -18.39 -1.81
C PHE A 115 -5.78 -19.72 -1.91
N PHE A 116 -5.24 -20.69 -2.66
CA PHE A 116 -5.95 -21.95 -2.93
C PHE A 116 -5.85 -22.95 -1.79
N LEU A 117 -4.76 -22.92 -1.01
CA LEU A 117 -4.54 -23.88 0.07
C LEU A 117 -4.80 -23.28 1.47
N GLY A 118 -4.88 -21.95 1.58
CA GLY A 118 -5.12 -21.27 2.85
C GLY A 118 -4.11 -21.65 3.95
N ARG A 119 -2.87 -22.00 3.58
CA ARG A 119 -1.82 -22.39 4.53
C ARG A 119 -1.35 -21.20 5.35
N THR A 120 -0.75 -21.50 6.49
CA THR A 120 -0.13 -20.50 7.35
C THR A 120 1.36 -20.46 7.08
N TYR A 121 1.90 -19.24 6.96
CA TYR A 121 3.32 -19.00 6.75
C TYR A 121 3.88 -18.14 7.89
N SER A 122 5.10 -18.47 8.32
CA SER A 122 5.89 -17.71 9.29
C SER A 122 6.44 -16.40 8.68
N ALA A 123 7.03 -15.55 9.51
CA ALA A 123 7.74 -14.36 9.05
C ALA A 123 8.92 -14.70 8.12
N ASP A 124 9.71 -15.72 8.46
CA ASP A 124 10.88 -16.11 7.68
C ASP A 124 10.49 -16.66 6.30
N GLU A 125 9.45 -17.50 6.23
CA GLU A 125 8.89 -17.97 4.94
C GLU A 125 8.34 -16.80 4.11
N ALA A 126 7.68 -15.82 4.76
CA ALA A 126 7.14 -14.66 4.07
C ALA A 126 8.23 -13.72 3.51
N VAL A 127 9.39 -13.63 4.20
CA VAL A 127 10.59 -12.96 3.69
C VAL A 127 11.18 -13.73 2.51
N GLU A 128 11.34 -15.05 2.62
CA GLU A 128 11.86 -15.90 1.54
C GLU A 128 10.99 -15.79 0.27
N MET A 129 9.68 -15.70 0.42
CA MET A 129 8.74 -15.52 -0.70
C MET A 129 8.78 -14.11 -1.30
N GLY A 130 9.17 -13.09 -0.53
CA GLY A 130 9.26 -11.69 -0.98
C GLY A 130 8.07 -10.77 -0.65
N MET A 131 7.14 -11.19 0.23
CA MET A 131 6.02 -10.33 0.68
C MET A 131 6.27 -9.62 2.02
N VAL A 132 7.38 -9.94 2.69
CA VAL A 132 7.85 -9.27 3.92
C VAL A 132 9.28 -8.83 3.71
N ASN A 133 9.61 -7.61 4.14
CA ASN A 133 10.94 -7.04 3.96
C ASN A 133 11.95 -7.51 5.02
N ALA A 134 11.49 -7.69 6.26
CA ALA A 134 12.32 -8.23 7.34
C ALA A 134 11.49 -8.99 8.38
N SER A 135 12.06 -10.09 8.85
CA SER A 135 11.64 -10.86 10.03
C SER A 135 12.52 -10.44 11.20
N ILE A 136 11.91 -9.97 12.28
CA ILE A 136 12.57 -9.23 13.36
C ILE A 136 12.13 -9.81 14.71
N PRO A 137 13.03 -9.96 15.71
CA PRO A 137 12.63 -10.31 17.07
C PRO A 137 11.47 -9.45 17.57
N HIS A 138 10.50 -10.07 18.24
CA HIS A 138 9.21 -9.43 18.53
C HIS A 138 9.36 -8.15 19.36
N ASP A 139 10.26 -8.17 20.33
CA ASP A 139 10.57 -7.06 21.23
C ASP A 139 11.30 -5.90 20.53
N GLU A 140 11.97 -6.16 19.40
CA GLU A 140 12.64 -5.15 18.58
C GLU A 140 11.80 -4.62 17.42
N LEU A 141 10.62 -5.21 17.15
CA LEU A 141 9.82 -4.94 15.96
C LEU A 141 9.40 -3.46 15.83
N GLU A 142 8.87 -2.87 16.90
CA GLU A 142 8.46 -1.46 16.88
C GLU A 142 9.65 -0.51 16.71
N GLN A 143 10.77 -0.81 17.37
CA GLN A 143 11.97 -0.01 17.28
C GLN A 143 12.50 0.02 15.84
N ASN A 144 12.62 -1.15 15.21
CA ASN A 144 13.05 -1.28 13.82
C ASN A 144 12.10 -0.54 12.85
N ALA A 145 10.79 -0.62 13.08
CA ALA A 145 9.82 0.12 12.27
C ALA A 145 10.02 1.65 12.35
N VAL A 146 10.33 2.16 13.54
CA VAL A 146 10.65 3.58 13.74
C VAL A 146 11.98 3.95 13.07
N GLU A 147 12.98 3.09 13.14
CA GLU A 147 14.28 3.31 12.49
C GLU A 147 14.14 3.39 10.96
N TRP A 148 13.43 2.44 10.34
CA TRP A 148 13.13 2.47 8.91
C TRP A 148 12.35 3.74 8.51
N ALA A 149 11.36 4.14 9.32
CA ALA A 149 10.63 5.38 9.10
C ALA A 149 11.55 6.62 9.17
N ARG A 150 12.48 6.67 10.13
CA ARG A 150 13.48 7.76 10.24
C ARG A 150 14.42 7.78 9.05
N GLU A 151 14.84 6.62 8.55
CA GLU A 151 15.65 6.56 7.33
C GLU A 151 14.91 7.13 6.12
N ILE A 152 13.63 6.78 5.93
CA ILE A 152 12.79 7.34 4.87
C ILE A 152 12.64 8.86 5.04
N LEU A 153 12.43 9.33 6.26
CA LEU A 153 12.30 10.76 6.58
C LEU A 153 13.58 11.57 6.32
N SER A 154 14.75 10.91 6.26
CA SER A 154 16.01 11.55 5.87
C SER A 154 16.15 11.80 4.36
N LYS A 155 15.22 11.30 3.54
CA LYS A 155 15.28 11.39 2.07
C LYS A 155 14.46 12.56 1.53
N SER A 156 14.70 12.93 0.27
CA SER A 156 13.90 13.92 -0.45
C SER A 156 12.42 13.51 -0.53
N PRO A 157 11.48 14.29 0.04
CA PRO A 157 10.05 13.95 -0.01
C PRO A 157 9.50 13.85 -1.45
N THR A 158 10.01 14.70 -2.35
CA THR A 158 9.68 14.64 -3.78
C THR A 158 10.17 13.35 -4.41
N SER A 159 11.41 12.93 -4.12
CA SER A 159 11.94 11.67 -4.66
C SER A 159 11.14 10.47 -4.15
N ILE A 160 10.85 10.42 -2.84
CA ILE A 160 10.06 9.33 -2.24
C ILE A 160 8.68 9.20 -2.88
N ARG A 161 7.94 10.32 -3.02
CA ARG A 161 6.59 10.24 -3.60
C ARG A 161 6.62 9.88 -5.09
N MET A 162 7.57 10.41 -5.86
CA MET A 162 7.68 10.12 -7.29
C MET A 162 8.07 8.66 -7.52
N LEU A 163 8.96 8.10 -6.69
CA LEU A 163 9.30 6.67 -6.72
C LEU A 163 8.09 5.79 -6.40
N LYS A 164 7.35 6.09 -5.32
CA LYS A 164 6.11 5.36 -4.99
C LYS A 164 5.14 5.37 -6.17
N PHE A 165 4.89 6.53 -6.76
CA PHE A 165 3.96 6.63 -7.89
C PHE A 165 4.48 5.98 -9.17
N ALA A 166 5.80 5.95 -9.38
CA ALA A 166 6.41 5.23 -10.50
C ALA A 166 6.23 3.71 -10.36
N PHE A 167 6.43 3.14 -9.16
CA PHE A 167 6.13 1.73 -8.90
C PHE A 167 4.66 1.43 -9.16
N ASN A 168 3.76 2.31 -8.73
CA ASN A 168 2.32 2.12 -8.94
C ASN A 168 1.92 2.18 -10.42
N ALA A 169 2.54 3.05 -11.21
CA ALA A 169 2.16 3.31 -12.59
C ALA A 169 2.25 2.08 -13.50
N VAL A 170 3.12 1.12 -13.18
CA VAL A 170 3.30 -0.12 -13.96
C VAL A 170 2.12 -1.08 -13.81
N ASP A 171 1.41 -1.02 -12.68
CA ASP A 171 0.35 -1.96 -12.33
C ASP A 171 -1.06 -1.35 -12.33
N ASP A 172 -1.17 -0.04 -12.07
CA ASP A 172 -2.46 0.63 -11.84
C ASP A 172 -3.02 1.32 -13.11
N GLY A 173 -2.39 1.10 -14.26
CA GLY A 173 -2.85 1.59 -15.57
C GLY A 173 -3.10 3.11 -15.60
N MET A 174 -4.27 3.51 -16.09
CA MET A 174 -4.64 4.94 -16.19
C MET A 174 -4.70 5.65 -14.83
N VAL A 175 -5.05 4.95 -13.76
CA VAL A 175 -5.05 5.53 -12.40
C VAL A 175 -3.62 5.80 -11.95
N GLY A 176 -2.71 4.84 -12.18
CA GLY A 176 -1.28 5.03 -11.93
C GLY A 176 -0.70 6.21 -12.71
N GLN A 177 -1.05 6.32 -14.00
CA GLN A 177 -0.67 7.45 -14.84
C GLN A 177 -1.21 8.78 -14.29
N GLN A 178 -2.47 8.83 -13.84
CA GLN A 178 -3.06 10.05 -13.27
C GLN A 178 -2.30 10.51 -12.02
N VAL A 179 -2.00 9.59 -11.09
CA VAL A 179 -1.32 9.93 -9.83
C VAL A 179 0.11 10.38 -10.09
N PHE A 180 0.85 9.70 -10.96
CA PHE A 180 2.21 10.08 -11.34
C PHE A 180 2.26 11.42 -12.09
N SER A 181 1.43 11.58 -13.14
CA SER A 181 1.42 12.79 -13.97
C SER A 181 0.86 14.02 -13.24
N GLY A 182 -0.03 13.83 -12.27
CA GLY A 182 -0.47 14.89 -11.36
C GLY A 182 0.69 15.51 -10.58
N GLU A 183 1.68 14.71 -10.19
CA GLU A 183 2.88 15.22 -9.53
C GLU A 183 3.94 15.77 -10.48
N ALA A 184 4.07 15.20 -11.68
CA ALA A 184 4.83 15.86 -12.74
C ALA A 184 4.28 17.26 -13.05
N THR A 185 2.94 17.42 -13.04
CA THR A 185 2.28 18.73 -13.22
C THR A 185 2.62 19.69 -12.08
N ARG A 186 2.61 19.22 -10.83
CA ARG A 186 3.04 20.03 -9.67
C ARG A 186 4.48 20.52 -9.82
N LEU A 187 5.38 19.66 -10.30
CA LEU A 187 6.78 20.03 -10.57
C LEU A 187 6.90 21.01 -11.74
N ALA A 188 6.11 20.85 -12.80
CA ALA A 188 6.09 21.78 -13.92
C ALA A 188 5.66 23.19 -13.48
N TYR A 189 4.70 23.29 -12.55
CA TYR A 189 4.23 24.58 -12.02
C TYR A 189 5.27 25.37 -11.21
N THR A 190 6.41 24.77 -10.84
CA THR A 190 7.50 25.50 -10.18
C THR A 190 8.50 26.11 -11.16
N GLN A 191 8.39 25.82 -12.46
CA GLN A 191 9.30 26.32 -13.49
C GLN A 191 8.91 27.71 -13.98
N ASP A 192 9.90 28.52 -14.38
CA ASP A 192 9.69 29.86 -14.94
C ASP A 192 8.83 29.84 -16.22
N GLU A 193 8.85 28.74 -16.97
CA GLU A 193 7.99 28.54 -18.14
C GLU A 193 6.50 28.51 -17.76
N ALA A 194 6.15 27.84 -16.65
CA ALA A 194 4.77 27.83 -16.15
C ALA A 194 4.36 29.19 -15.58
N VAL A 195 5.29 29.91 -14.95
CA VAL A 195 5.08 31.29 -14.47
C VAL A 195 4.74 32.21 -15.64
N GLU A 196 5.49 32.14 -16.74
CA GLU A 196 5.23 32.91 -17.97
C GLU A 196 3.84 32.61 -18.54
N GLY A 197 3.47 31.34 -18.68
CA GLY A 197 2.15 30.96 -19.19
C GLY A 197 1.00 31.49 -18.31
N ARG A 198 1.14 31.37 -16.98
CA ARG A 198 0.15 31.87 -16.01
C ARG A 198 -0.01 33.39 -16.10
N ASP A 199 1.10 34.13 -16.10
CA ASP A 199 1.07 35.59 -16.03
C ASP A 199 0.63 36.19 -17.35
N ALA A 200 1.07 35.64 -18.50
CA ALA A 200 0.58 36.04 -19.81
C ALA A 200 -0.94 35.91 -19.95
N PHE A 201 -1.52 34.81 -19.44
CA PHE A 201 -2.97 34.62 -19.43
C PHE A 201 -3.70 35.68 -18.59
N LYS A 202 -3.20 35.96 -17.37
CA LYS A 202 -3.77 37.00 -16.49
C LYS A 202 -3.70 38.40 -17.10
N GLU A 203 -2.58 38.69 -17.76
CA GLU A 203 -2.31 39.98 -18.40
C GLU A 203 -2.94 40.10 -19.80
N LYS A 204 -3.61 39.04 -20.29
CA LYS A 204 -4.23 38.96 -21.63
C LYS A 204 -3.24 39.28 -22.77
N ARG A 205 -1.98 38.86 -22.61
CA ARG A 205 -0.93 38.96 -23.63
C ARG A 205 -0.57 37.59 -24.18
N LYS A 206 0.09 37.55 -25.34
CA LYS A 206 0.72 36.31 -25.81
C LYS A 206 1.91 35.96 -24.89
N PRO A 207 2.09 34.69 -24.51
CA PRO A 207 3.29 34.25 -23.81
C PRO A 207 4.51 34.24 -24.74
N ASP A 208 5.70 34.48 -24.20
CA ASP A 208 6.98 34.36 -24.91
C ASP A 208 7.80 33.18 -24.39
N TYR A 209 7.69 32.05 -25.11
CA TYR A 209 8.42 30.82 -24.80
C TYR A 209 9.78 30.69 -25.50
N ARG A 210 10.19 31.67 -26.33
CA ARG A 210 11.43 31.55 -27.15
C ARG A 210 12.71 31.43 -26.31
N ARG A 211 12.66 31.89 -25.05
CA ARG A 211 13.78 31.81 -24.10
C ARG A 211 13.98 30.44 -23.46
N PHE A 212 13.03 29.51 -23.62
CA PHE A 212 13.12 28.16 -23.03
C PHE A 212 13.58 27.17 -24.11
N PRO A 213 14.69 26.43 -23.88
CA PRO A 213 15.22 25.50 -24.87
C PRO A 213 14.42 24.20 -24.94
N TRP A 214 14.26 23.65 -26.14
CA TRP A 214 13.82 22.27 -26.34
C TRP A 214 14.97 21.32 -25.95
N ARG A 215 14.96 20.86 -24.70
CA ARG A 215 16.01 19.97 -24.19
C ARG A 215 15.86 18.55 -24.79
N PRO A 216 16.96 17.89 -25.18
CA PRO A 216 16.92 16.46 -25.48
C PRO A 216 16.67 15.65 -24.20
N LEU A 217 16.18 14.42 -24.37
CA LEU A 217 16.10 13.43 -23.29
C LEU A 217 17.48 12.85 -22.97
#